data_AF-G5F2J8-F1
#
_entry.id   AF-G5F2J8-F1
#
_cell.length_a   1.000
_cell.length_b   1.000
_cell.length_c   1.000
_cell.angle_alpha   90.00
_cell.angle_beta   90.00
_cell.angle_gamma   90.00
#
_symmetry.space_group_name_H-M   'P 1'
#
loop_
_entity.id
_entity.type
_entity.pdbx_description
1 polymer ?
#
loop_
_entity_poly.entity_id
_entity_poly.type
_entity_poly.pdbx_seq_one_letter_code
_entity_poly.pdbx_strand_id
1 'polypeptide(L)'
;MILGLGIPEILLILVVVLLIFGPKNLPKLGKSLGKTVKNIREGMEEVDEDGNAVSDVVSEVVEDVTSAAKGEAAGAVEDAAPAEPAGDSVFCGHCGTKNSADADFCSHCGTKLSK
;
A
#
# COMPACT_ATOMS: atom_id res chain seq x y z
N MET A 1 -12.94 -18.54 27.93
CA MET A 1 -11.65 -19.22 27.64
C MET A 1 -11.67 -19.74 26.20
N ILE A 2 -11.62 -18.84 25.21
CA ILE A 2 -11.51 -19.20 23.78
C ILE A 2 -10.57 -18.23 23.04
N LEU A 3 -10.39 -17.01 23.57
CA LEU A 3 -9.47 -15.98 23.07
C LEU A 3 -8.07 -16.08 23.71
N GLY A 4 -7.58 -17.31 23.85
CA GLY A 4 -6.26 -17.62 24.42
C GLY A 4 -5.18 -17.87 23.37
N LEU A 5 -5.41 -17.47 22.11
CA LEU A 5 -4.38 -17.52 21.08
C LEU A 5 -3.42 -16.37 21.34
N GLY A 6 -2.27 -16.69 21.92
CA GLY A 6 -1.21 -15.72 22.12
C GLY A 6 -0.51 -15.40 20.81
N ILE A 7 0.40 -14.43 20.91
CA ILE A 7 1.41 -14.14 19.88
C ILE A 7 2.12 -15.43 19.39
N PRO A 8 2.52 -16.41 20.22
CA PRO A 8 3.23 -17.59 19.73
C PRO A 8 2.39 -18.49 18.82
N GLU A 9 1.11 -18.69 19.12
CA GLU A 9 0.22 -19.49 18.27
C GLU A 9 -0.01 -18.82 16.90
N ILE A 10 -0.20 -17.50 16.89
CA ILE A 10 -0.29 -16.71 15.64
C ILE A 10 1.00 -16.83 14.82
N LEU A 11 2.17 -16.75 15.46
CA LEU A 11 3.46 -16.89 14.80
C LEU A 11 3.63 -18.28 14.17
N LEU A 12 3.23 -19.34 14.89
CA LEU A 12 3.34 -20.71 14.39
C LEU A 12 2.47 -20.92 13.15
N ILE A 13 1.24 -20.40 13.14
CA ILE A 13 0.35 -20.45 11.97
C ILE A 13 0.97 -19.65 10.81
N LEU A 14 1.51 -18.46 11.09
CA LEU A 14 2.14 -17.60 10.10
C LEU A 14 3.34 -18.29 9.43
N VAL A 15 4.15 -19.03 10.19
CA VAL A 15 5.26 -19.84 9.66
C VAL A 15 4.74 -20.93 8.71
N VAL A 16 3.68 -21.65 9.07
CA VAL A 16 3.09 -22.68 8.20
C VAL A 16 2.55 -22.07 6.90
N VAL A 17 1.85 -20.94 6.98
CA VAL A 17 1.36 -20.19 5.80
C VAL A 17 2.53 -19.72 4.94
N LEU A 18 3.61 -19.21 5.55
CA LEU A 18 4.83 -18.83 4.86
C LEU A 18 5.54 -20.00 4.18
N LEU A 19 5.46 -21.21 4.71
CA LEU A 19 6.02 -22.40 4.05
C LEU A 19 5.21 -22.81 2.82
N ILE A 20 3.88 -22.73 2.88
CA ILE A 20 2.99 -23.10 1.78
C ILE A 20 3.03 -22.06 0.66
N PHE A 21 2.85 -20.78 1.01
CA PHE A 21 2.77 -19.70 0.03
C PHE A 21 4.13 -19.07 -0.28
N GLY A 22 5.10 -19.15 0.62
CA GLY A 22 6.41 -18.51 0.48
C GLY A 22 6.41 -17.04 0.95
N PRO A 23 7.51 -16.56 1.59
CA PRO A 23 7.61 -15.18 2.07
C PRO A 23 7.58 -14.12 0.96
N LYS A 24 7.86 -14.51 -0.28
CA LYS A 24 7.82 -13.61 -1.45
C LYS A 24 6.39 -13.37 -1.97
N ASN A 25 5.46 -14.29 -1.71
CA ASN A 25 4.09 -14.19 -2.24
C ASN A 25 3.14 -13.44 -1.30
N LEU A 26 3.34 -13.48 0.03
CA LEU A 26 2.57 -12.67 0.98
C LEU A 26 2.58 -11.16 0.66
N PRO A 27 3.74 -10.49 0.47
CA PRO A 27 3.75 -9.06 0.15
C PRO A 27 3.17 -8.77 -1.25
N LYS A 28 3.23 -9.74 -2.18
CA LYS A 28 2.64 -9.60 -3.52
C LYS A 28 1.11 -9.61 -3.46
N LEU A 29 0.54 -10.56 -2.70
CA LEU A 29 -0.90 -10.67 -2.45
C LEU A 29 -1.43 -9.50 -1.61
N GLY A 30 -0.66 -9.09 -0.59
CA GLY A 30 -0.97 -7.92 0.24
C GLY A 30 -0.97 -6.61 -0.56
N LYS A 31 -0.05 -6.44 -1.52
CA LYS A 31 -0.05 -5.26 -2.40
C LYS A 31 -1.27 -5.21 -3.32
N SER A 32 -1.76 -6.33 -3.84
CA SER A 32 -2.98 -6.35 -4.65
C SER A 32 -4.23 -6.10 -3.81
N LEU A 33 -4.36 -6.77 -2.66
CA LEU A 33 -5.48 -6.60 -1.74
C LEU A 33 -5.49 -5.18 -1.14
N GLY A 34 -4.33 -4.66 -0.77
CA GLY A 34 -4.18 -3.32 -0.21
C GLY A 34 -4.56 -2.22 -1.18
N LYS A 35 -4.30 -2.39 -2.49
CA LYS A 35 -4.81 -1.48 -3.52
C LYS A 35 -6.34 -1.51 -3.61
N THR A 36 -6.94 -2.70 -3.55
CA THR A 36 -8.41 -2.83 -3.51
C THR A 36 -9.00 -2.15 -2.28
N VAL A 37 -8.47 -2.40 -1.09
CA VAL A 37 -8.94 -1.78 0.15
C VAL A 37 -8.73 -0.26 0.12
N LYS A 38 -7.62 0.22 -0.44
CA LYS A 38 -7.34 1.65 -0.60
C LYS A 38 -8.37 2.32 -1.51
N ASN A 39 -8.63 1.74 -2.68
CA ASN A 39 -9.64 2.26 -3.61
C ASN A 39 -11.06 2.19 -3.03
N ILE A 40 -11.37 1.19 -2.20
CA ILE A 40 -12.66 1.10 -1.49
C ILE A 40 -12.78 2.23 -0.46
N ARG A 41 -11.72 2.51 0.29
CA ARG A 41 -11.70 3.61 1.27
C ARG A 41 -11.85 4.97 0.59
N GLU A 42 -11.06 5.23 -0.45
CA GLU A 42 -11.14 6.47 -1.24
C GLU A 42 -12.55 6.63 -1.83
N GLY A 43 -13.10 5.55 -2.40
CA GLY A 43 -14.47 5.43 -2.91
C GLY A 43 -15.58 5.66 -1.89
N MET A 44 -15.33 5.39 -0.61
CA MET A 44 -16.28 5.65 0.47
C MET A 44 -16.19 7.11 0.93
N GLU A 45 -14.98 7.66 1.05
CA GLU A 45 -14.76 9.07 1.43
C GLU A 45 -15.38 10.04 0.41
N GLU A 46 -15.27 9.76 -0.89
CA GLU A 46 -15.89 10.59 -1.95
C GLU A 46 -17.43 10.50 -1.96
N VAL A 47 -18.01 9.38 -1.52
CA VAL A 47 -19.48 9.23 -1.37
C VAL A 47 -20.00 9.97 -0.12
N ASP A 48 -19.19 10.14 0.91
CA ASP A 48 -19.55 10.91 2.10
C ASP A 48 -19.53 12.43 1.84
N GLU A 49 -18.70 12.93 0.91
CA GLU A 49 -18.64 14.35 0.52
C GLU A 49 -19.79 14.79 -0.41
N ASP A 50 -20.36 13.87 -1.21
CA ASP A 50 -21.48 14.10 -2.14
C ASP A 50 -22.83 13.53 -1.63
N GLY A 51 -23.20 13.78 -0.36
CA GLY A 51 -24.60 13.71 0.08
C GLY A 51 -25.17 12.35 0.54
N ASN A 52 -24.90 12.02 1.81
CA ASN A 52 -25.71 11.25 2.77
C ASN A 52 -26.78 10.24 2.26
N ALA A 53 -26.49 8.94 2.42
CA ALA A 53 -27.41 7.98 3.08
C ALA A 53 -26.79 6.57 3.28
N VAL A 54 -25.79 6.41 4.15
CA VAL A 54 -25.45 5.07 4.72
C VAL A 54 -24.98 5.09 6.19
N SER A 55 -24.90 6.26 6.83
CA SER A 55 -24.30 6.40 8.17
C SER A 55 -25.07 5.72 9.32
N ASP A 56 -26.31 5.26 9.13
CA ASP A 56 -27.15 4.77 10.25
C ASP A 56 -26.97 3.25 10.53
N VAL A 57 -26.56 2.44 9.55
CA VAL A 57 -26.43 0.97 9.73
C VAL A 57 -25.04 0.50 10.16
N VAL A 58 -24.04 1.38 10.17
CA VAL A 58 -22.65 1.00 10.48
C VAL A 58 -22.28 1.28 11.94
N SER A 59 -23.07 2.08 12.67
CA SER A 59 -22.79 2.44 14.07
C SER A 59 -22.93 1.27 15.06
N GLU A 60 -23.73 0.24 14.79
CA GLU A 60 -23.89 -0.88 15.75
C GLU A 60 -22.74 -1.92 15.66
N VAL A 61 -21.98 -1.94 14.57
CA VAL A 61 -20.92 -2.96 14.35
C VAL A 61 -19.50 -2.46 14.65
N VAL A 62 -19.34 -1.17 14.96
CA VAL A 62 -18.02 -0.52 15.13
C VAL A 62 -17.56 -0.39 16.59
N GLU A 63 -18.38 -0.75 17.57
CA GLU A 63 -17.98 -0.66 18.98
C GLU A 63 -17.05 -1.80 19.45
N ASP A 64 -17.00 -2.96 18.77
CA ASP A 64 -16.13 -4.09 19.20
C ASP A 64 -14.69 -4.04 18.62
N VAL A 65 -14.43 -3.24 17.59
CA VAL A 65 -13.11 -3.21 16.91
C VAL A 65 -12.33 -1.90 17.07
N THR A 66 -12.86 -0.95 17.84
CA THR A 66 -12.23 0.37 18.02
C THR A 66 -11.69 0.58 19.43
N SER A 67 -10.88 -0.35 19.93
CA SER A 67 -10.06 -0.09 21.13
C SER A 67 -8.74 -0.85 21.16
N ALA A 68 -7.97 -0.84 20.06
CA ALA A 68 -6.57 -1.29 20.09
C ALA A 68 -5.64 -0.67 19.04
N ALA A 69 -6.07 0.35 18.28
CA ALA A 69 -5.22 0.92 17.23
C ALA A 69 -5.38 2.45 17.11
N LYS A 70 -5.11 3.16 18.20
CA LYS A 70 -4.65 4.55 18.11
C LYS A 70 -3.23 4.62 18.63
N GLY A 71 -2.31 4.50 17.69
CA GLY A 71 -0.89 4.72 17.85
C GLY A 71 -0.34 5.03 16.48
N GLU A 72 -0.18 6.33 16.21
CA GLU A 72 0.64 6.83 15.13
C GLU A 72 1.95 6.03 15.02
N ALA A 73 2.15 5.40 13.88
CA ALA A 73 3.46 5.06 13.36
C ALA A 73 3.49 5.50 11.90
N ALA A 74 3.60 6.81 11.71
CA ALA A 74 4.46 7.31 10.67
C ALA A 74 5.88 6.83 11.01
N GLY A 75 6.46 5.96 10.18
CA GLY A 75 7.87 5.58 10.28
C GLY A 75 8.17 4.12 9.96
N ALA A 76 8.75 3.92 8.78
CA ALA A 76 9.75 2.89 8.47
C ALA A 76 9.46 1.42 8.84
N VAL A 77 9.09 0.61 7.84
CA VAL A 77 9.90 -0.59 7.58
C VAL A 77 10.64 -0.36 6.29
N GLU A 78 11.87 0.12 6.48
CA GLU A 78 12.97 0.11 5.55
C GLU A 78 13.07 -1.25 4.85
N ASP A 79 13.10 -1.20 3.53
CA ASP A 79 14.27 -1.63 2.79
C ASP A 79 14.91 -2.97 3.21
N ALA A 80 14.53 -4.02 2.50
CA ALA A 80 15.49 -5.05 2.13
C ALA A 80 15.69 -4.99 0.61
N ALA A 81 16.07 -3.81 0.11
CA ALA A 81 16.80 -3.68 -1.14
C ALA A 81 18.29 -3.63 -0.79
N PRO A 82 19.14 -4.48 -1.38
CA PRO A 82 20.55 -4.20 -1.37
C PRO A 82 20.81 -2.99 -2.29
N ALA A 83 21.27 -1.90 -1.67
CA ALA A 83 22.13 -0.84 -2.21
C ALA A 83 21.64 -0.04 -3.45
N GLU A 84 21.41 1.25 -3.20
CA GLU A 84 21.59 2.47 -4.02
C GLU A 84 22.26 2.38 -5.42
N PRO A 85 21.94 3.28 -6.38
CA PRO A 85 21.60 4.69 -6.12
C PRO A 85 20.32 5.21 -6.77
N ALA A 86 19.82 6.29 -6.16
CA ALA A 86 18.85 7.20 -6.71
C ALA A 86 19.22 7.59 -8.15
N GLY A 87 18.39 7.17 -9.10
CA GLY A 87 18.41 7.73 -10.45
C GLY A 87 17.66 9.06 -10.43
N ASP A 88 18.38 10.16 -10.64
CA ASP A 88 17.81 11.50 -10.80
C ASP A 88 16.77 11.49 -11.93
N SER A 89 15.50 11.68 -11.64
CA SER A 89 14.48 11.67 -12.69
C SER A 89 14.45 13.01 -13.44
N VAL A 90 14.57 12.97 -14.77
CA VAL A 90 14.53 14.16 -15.65
C VAL A 90 13.14 14.34 -16.27
N PHE A 91 12.70 15.58 -16.48
CA PHE A 91 11.41 15.88 -17.11
C PHE A 91 11.57 16.25 -18.57
N CYS A 92 10.68 15.73 -19.41
CA CYS A 92 10.65 16.08 -20.82
C CYS A 92 10.09 17.50 -21.04
N GLY A 93 10.88 18.40 -21.62
CA GLY A 93 10.44 19.78 -21.93
C GLY A 93 9.40 19.91 -23.04
N HIS A 94 9.12 18.83 -23.79
CA HIS A 94 8.13 18.85 -24.87
C HIS A 94 6.74 18.36 -24.44
N CYS A 95 6.67 17.28 -23.64
CA CYS A 95 5.39 16.67 -23.22
C CYS A 95 5.21 16.55 -21.69
N GLY A 96 6.21 16.91 -20.89
CA GLY A 96 6.13 16.89 -19.42
C GLY A 96 6.29 15.52 -18.77
N THR A 97 6.49 14.44 -19.53
CA THR A 97 6.65 13.09 -18.96
C THR A 97 7.96 12.98 -18.19
N LYS A 98 7.89 12.38 -17.00
CA LYS A 98 9.03 12.04 -16.15
C LYS A 98 9.77 10.83 -16.74
N ASN A 99 11.07 10.94 -16.91
CA ASN A 99 11.92 9.88 -17.42
C ASN A 99 13.11 9.62 -16.49
N SER A 100 13.79 8.49 -16.70
CA SER A 100 15.02 8.15 -15.98
C SER A 100 16.18 9.09 -16.37
N ALA A 101 17.12 9.34 -15.46
CA ALA A 101 18.29 10.21 -15.69
C ALA A 101 19.14 9.81 -16.90
N ASP A 102 19.15 8.52 -17.18
CA ASP A 102 19.92 7.83 -18.21
C ASP A 102 19.20 7.73 -19.56
N ALA A 103 17.94 8.19 -19.67
CA ALA A 103 17.20 8.10 -20.91
C ALA A 103 17.60 9.21 -21.93
N ASP A 104 18.08 8.80 -23.12
CA ASP A 104 18.39 9.72 -24.22
C ASP A 104 17.14 10.30 -24.92
N PHE A 105 16.02 9.55 -24.86
CA PHE A 105 14.77 9.90 -25.53
C PHE A 105 13.59 9.80 -24.57
N CYS A 106 12.61 10.68 -24.75
CA CYS A 106 11.36 10.63 -24.00
C CYS A 106 10.56 9.38 -24.38
N SER A 107 10.17 8.59 -23.38
CA SER A 107 9.36 7.38 -23.52
C SER A 107 7.92 7.62 -23.99
N HIS A 108 7.46 8.88 -23.98
CA HIS A 108 6.09 9.25 -24.37
C HIS A 108 6.02 9.89 -25.77
N CYS A 109 6.87 10.87 -26.07
CA CYS A 109 6.81 11.62 -27.33
C CYS A 109 8.02 11.44 -28.25
N GLY A 110 9.04 10.68 -27.83
CA GLY A 110 10.22 10.37 -28.65
C GLY A 110 11.19 11.55 -28.86
N THR A 111 10.94 12.73 -28.29
CA THR A 111 11.90 13.84 -28.35
C THR A 111 13.14 13.53 -27.53
N LYS A 112 14.31 13.98 -28.01
CA LYS A 112 15.57 13.83 -27.28
C LYS A 112 15.51 14.59 -25.97
N LEU A 113 15.89 13.92 -24.87
CA LEU A 113 16.03 14.56 -23.58
C LEU A 113 17.39 15.25 -23.55
N SER A 114 17.37 16.57 -23.61
CA SER A 114 18.55 17.38 -23.33
C SER A 114 18.85 17.26 -21.85
N LYS A 115 20.01 16.65 -21.52
CA LYS A 115 20.55 16.57 -20.15
C LYS A 115 20.84 17.97 -19.61
#